data_AF-A0A522PBU4-F1
#
_entry.id   AF-A0A522PBU4-F1
#
_cell.length_a   1.000
_cell.length_b   1.000
_cell.length_c   1.000
_cell.angle_alpha   90.00
_cell.angle_beta   90.00
_cell.angle_gamma   90.00
#
_symmetry.space_group_name_H-M   'P 1'
#
loop_
_entity.id
_entity.type
_entity.pdbx_description
1 polymer ?
#
loop_
_entity_poly.entity_id
_entity_poly.type
_entity_poly.pdbx_seq_one_letter_code
_entity_poly.pdbx_strand_id
1 'polypeptide(L)'
;MLEPHGGRLRAPPLLHGDQARQARCPFGSHRCGGTCVRRFAARVGAAHYRAHRAHRRDVGRGARPRVTLLLDTCAAVWAAAADPSLRPGARKAIEDAARGGDLYLSPITAWEIATLARKGRLELAVSPQAFVDQLFGRAGIVEAPIHPEIALLAGSLAGEFHGDPADRLIVATAIVHGLRVVTRDERILEYAKSTRSFPALRC
;
A
#
# COMPACT_ATOMS: atom_id res chain seq x y z
N MET A 1 -21.29 -24.81 -23.31
CA MET A 1 -20.14 -25.72 -23.15
C MET A 1 -18.91 -24.83 -23.09
N LEU A 2 -18.41 -24.56 -21.89
CA LEU A 2 -17.31 -23.63 -21.61
C LEU A 2 -16.05 -24.47 -21.38
N GLU A 3 -15.02 -24.28 -22.21
CA GLU A 3 -13.68 -24.79 -21.92
C GLU A 3 -12.82 -23.68 -21.28
N PRO A 4 -12.01 -23.98 -20.24
CA PRO A 4 -11.20 -23.01 -19.53
C PRO A 4 -9.78 -22.97 -20.09
N HIS A 5 -9.38 -21.87 -20.75
CA HIS A 5 -7.97 -21.69 -21.13
C HIS A 5 -7.21 -20.88 -20.07
N GLY A 6 -6.56 -21.63 -19.17
CA GLY A 6 -5.47 -21.18 -18.32
C GLY A 6 -4.21 -20.86 -19.13
N GLY A 7 -4.25 -19.79 -19.91
CA GLY A 7 -3.07 -19.23 -20.56
C GLY A 7 -2.19 -18.52 -19.53
N ARG A 8 -1.02 -19.09 -19.21
CA ARG A 8 0.04 -18.33 -18.51
C ARG A 8 0.38 -17.11 -19.38
N LEU A 9 0.06 -15.91 -18.90
CA LEU A 9 0.58 -14.67 -19.47
C LEU A 9 2.11 -14.74 -19.45
N ARG A 10 2.73 -14.99 -20.61
CA ARG A 10 4.18 -14.85 -20.79
C ARG A 10 4.44 -13.39 -21.12
N ALA A 11 5.20 -12.70 -20.26
CA ALA A 11 5.72 -11.38 -20.61
C ALA A 11 6.64 -11.52 -21.85
N PRO A 12 6.48 -10.69 -22.89
CA PRO A 12 7.45 -10.65 -23.97
C PRO A 12 8.83 -10.23 -23.42
N PRO A 13 9.95 -10.72 -23.99
CA PRO A 13 11.27 -10.19 -23.64
C PRO A 13 11.24 -8.69 -23.90
N LEU A 14 11.67 -7.90 -22.90
CA LEU A 14 11.83 -6.45 -23.07
C LEU A 14 12.66 -6.23 -24.34
N LEU A 15 12.04 -5.60 -25.35
CA LEU A 15 12.61 -5.46 -26.69
C LEU A 15 14.07 -4.99 -26.61
N HIS A 16 14.98 -5.84 -27.09
CA HIS A 16 16.31 -5.42 -27.47
C HIS A 16 16.18 -4.55 -28.73
N GLY A 17 16.05 -3.25 -28.51
CA GLY A 17 16.22 -2.24 -29.56
C GLY A 17 17.68 -2.18 -29.96
N ASP A 18 18.05 -3.03 -30.91
CA ASP A 18 19.35 -3.09 -31.54
C ASP A 18 19.46 -1.97 -32.58
N GLN A 19 19.67 -0.73 -32.11
CA GLN A 19 20.28 0.35 -32.88
C GLN A 19 21.13 1.24 -31.96
N ALA A 20 22.17 0.66 -31.38
CA ALA A 20 23.23 1.39 -30.70
C ALA A 20 24.24 1.94 -31.73
N ARG A 21 23.88 2.99 -32.47
CA ARG A 21 24.90 3.87 -33.07
C ARG A 21 25.44 4.79 -31.97
N GLN A 22 26.64 4.44 -31.50
CA GLN A 22 27.64 5.31 -30.88
C GLN A 22 27.14 6.35 -29.86
N ALA A 23 26.76 5.89 -28.67
CA ALA A 23 26.87 6.71 -27.46
C ALA A 23 27.99 6.12 -26.59
N ARG A 24 29.11 6.85 -26.50
CA ARG A 24 30.24 6.52 -25.62
C ARG A 24 29.76 6.47 -24.18
N CYS A 25 30.16 5.43 -23.44
CA CYS A 25 30.01 5.37 -21.99
C CYS A 25 30.76 6.56 -21.36
N PRO A 26 30.15 7.38 -20.48
CA PRO A 26 30.84 8.50 -19.85
C PRO A 26 31.85 8.07 -18.77
N PHE A 27 31.95 6.76 -18.48
CA PHE A 27 32.90 6.20 -17.51
C PHE A 27 33.67 5.08 -18.19
N GLY A 28 34.88 5.40 -18.65
CA GLY A 28 35.74 4.51 -19.39
C GLY A 28 36.09 3.20 -18.66
N SER A 29 36.28 2.17 -19.47
CA SER A 29 36.96 0.89 -19.22
C SER A 29 36.19 -0.25 -18.52
N HIS A 30 35.69 -1.15 -19.38
CA HIS A 30 36.03 -2.57 -19.47
C HIS A 30 36.00 -3.45 -18.21
N ARG A 31 34.78 -3.80 -17.77
CA ARG A 31 34.32 -5.19 -17.52
C ARG A 31 32.87 -5.17 -17.02
N CYS A 32 31.91 -5.53 -17.88
CA CYS A 32 30.51 -5.62 -17.50
C CYS A 32 30.21 -7.04 -16.97
N GLY A 33 30.45 -7.27 -15.68
CA GLY A 33 30.02 -8.47 -14.98
C GLY A 33 28.68 -8.24 -14.26
N GLY A 34 27.62 -8.89 -14.74
CA GLY A 34 26.44 -9.35 -13.97
C GLY A 34 25.59 -8.37 -13.13
N THR A 35 25.92 -7.09 -13.03
CA THR A 35 25.28 -6.15 -12.08
C THR A 35 24.33 -5.13 -12.72
N CYS A 36 24.07 -5.22 -14.02
CA CYS A 36 23.34 -4.18 -14.76
C CYS A 36 21.83 -4.13 -14.49
N VAL A 37 21.23 -5.20 -13.94
CA VAL A 37 19.78 -5.23 -13.62
C VAL A 37 19.45 -4.40 -12.37
N ARG A 38 20.44 -4.05 -11.53
CA ARG A 38 20.21 -3.23 -10.32
C ARG A 38 19.97 -1.75 -10.59
N ARG A 39 20.14 -1.25 -11.83
CA ARG A 39 20.15 0.21 -12.10
C ARG A 39 18.90 0.77 -12.78
N PHE A 40 17.96 -0.07 -13.24
CA PHE A 40 16.74 0.43 -13.89
C PHE A 40 15.69 0.95 -12.90
N ALA A 41 15.68 0.43 -11.66
CA ALA A 41 14.77 0.88 -10.61
C ALA A 41 15.06 2.31 -10.08
N ALA A 42 16.17 2.94 -10.47
CA ALA A 42 16.67 4.16 -9.84
C ALA A 42 16.16 5.48 -10.47
N ARG A 43 15.40 5.46 -11.58
CA ARG A 43 15.06 6.71 -12.31
C ARG A 43 13.58 7.03 -12.49
N VAL A 44 12.65 6.10 -12.33
CA VAL A 44 11.21 6.38 -12.56
C VAL A 44 10.47 6.84 -11.29
N GLY A 45 11.08 6.78 -10.09
CA GLY A 45 10.42 7.17 -8.83
C GLY A 45 11.25 8.01 -7.84
N ALA A 46 12.49 8.36 -8.18
CA ALA A 46 13.45 8.88 -7.20
C ALA A 46 13.13 10.30 -6.67
N ALA A 47 12.36 11.11 -7.39
CA ALA A 47 12.04 12.48 -6.98
C ALA A 47 10.93 12.55 -5.92
N HIS A 48 9.83 11.81 -6.09
CA HIS A 48 8.76 11.70 -5.07
C HIS A 48 9.17 10.82 -3.87
N TYR A 49 10.00 9.80 -4.10
CA TYR A 49 10.52 8.90 -3.06
C TYR A 49 11.37 9.60 -1.97
N ARG A 50 12.09 10.69 -2.32
CA ARG A 50 12.95 11.43 -1.37
C ARG A 50 12.15 12.28 -0.38
N ALA A 51 10.97 12.77 -0.76
CA ALA A 51 10.13 13.60 0.11
C ALA A 51 9.53 12.80 1.28
N HIS A 52 9.04 11.57 1.04
CA HIS A 52 8.51 10.72 2.11
C HIS A 52 9.56 10.28 3.13
N ARG A 53 10.82 10.06 2.70
CA ARG A 53 11.93 9.75 3.62
C ARG A 53 12.35 10.95 4.48
N ALA A 54 12.06 12.18 4.03
CA ALA A 54 12.40 13.40 4.76
C ALA A 54 11.49 13.63 5.98
N HIS A 55 10.23 13.18 5.95
CA HIS A 55 9.31 13.27 7.09
C HIS A 55 9.75 12.43 8.31
N ARG A 56 10.63 11.43 8.11
CA ARG A 56 11.22 10.64 9.21
C ARG A 56 12.37 11.33 9.94
N ARG A 57 12.89 12.47 9.44
CA ARG A 57 14.13 13.07 9.98
C ARG A 57 13.94 14.14 11.05
N ASP A 58 12.72 14.61 11.30
CA ASP A 58 12.51 15.78 12.17
C ASP A 58 11.94 15.45 13.56
N VAL A 59 11.91 14.16 13.96
CA VAL A 59 11.48 13.78 15.31
C VAL A 59 12.71 13.64 16.21
N GLY A 60 12.90 14.66 17.07
CA GLY A 60 13.95 14.73 18.08
C GLY A 60 14.11 13.45 18.90
N ARG A 61 15.37 13.16 19.24
CA ARG A 61 15.80 12.06 20.13
C ARG A 61 15.06 12.16 21.47
N GLY A 62 14.00 11.37 21.66
CA GLY A 62 13.26 11.30 22.93
C GLY A 62 11.79 10.87 22.85
N ALA A 63 11.16 10.91 21.67
CA ALA A 63 9.77 10.48 21.52
C ALA A 63 9.64 8.94 21.56
N ARG A 64 8.64 8.43 22.29
CA ARG A 64 8.22 7.01 22.19
C ARG A 64 8.00 6.65 20.71
N PRO A 65 8.27 5.40 20.28
CA PRO A 65 8.06 5.00 18.89
C PRO A 65 6.62 5.34 18.49
N ARG A 66 6.46 6.27 17.56
CA ARG A 66 5.14 6.65 17.04
C ARG A 66 4.60 5.47 16.24
N VAL A 67 3.43 4.98 16.62
CA VAL A 67 2.78 3.88 15.92
C VAL A 67 2.05 4.47 14.72
N THR A 68 2.59 4.26 13.53
CA THR A 68 1.94 4.65 12.28
C THR A 68 0.92 3.59 11.86
N LEU A 69 -0.31 4.01 11.62
CA LEU A 69 -1.44 3.12 11.30
C LEU A 69 -1.83 3.23 9.83
N LEU A 70 -2.11 2.12 9.18
CA LEU A 70 -2.81 2.08 7.88
C LEU A 70 -4.22 1.57 8.14
N LEU A 71 -5.25 2.34 7.76
CA LEU A 71 -6.62 1.82 7.83
C LEU A 71 -6.92 0.96 6.61
N ASP A 72 -7.45 -0.22 6.89
CA ASP A 72 -8.21 -0.99 5.92
C ASP A 72 -9.55 -0.28 5.60
N THR A 73 -10.17 -0.61 4.47
CA THR A 73 -11.42 0.01 3.99
C THR A 73 -12.55 -0.10 5.01
N CYS A 74 -12.71 -1.26 5.65
CA CYS A 74 -13.73 -1.43 6.69
C CYS A 74 -13.49 -0.50 7.89
N ALA A 75 -12.24 -0.40 8.34
CA ALA A 75 -11.86 0.47 9.45
C ALA A 75 -12.02 1.95 9.09
N ALA A 76 -11.70 2.34 7.85
CA ALA A 76 -11.86 3.70 7.36
C ALA A 76 -13.35 4.11 7.30
N VAL A 77 -14.22 3.23 6.78
CA VAL A 77 -15.67 3.48 6.73
C VAL A 77 -16.27 3.57 8.14
N TRP A 78 -15.89 2.68 9.06
CA TRP A 78 -16.39 2.70 10.44
C TRP A 78 -15.89 3.89 11.24
N ALA A 79 -14.62 4.25 11.10
CA ALA A 79 -14.09 5.48 11.68
C ALA A 79 -14.81 6.71 11.10
N ALA A 80 -15.17 6.67 9.81
CA ALA A 80 -15.90 7.75 9.16
C ALA A 80 -17.32 7.93 9.71
N ALA A 81 -18.02 6.83 9.95
CA ALA A 81 -19.40 6.79 10.44
C ALA A 81 -19.54 6.78 11.97
N ALA A 82 -18.43 6.86 12.71
CA ALA A 82 -18.39 6.64 14.16
C ALA A 82 -19.05 5.31 14.60
N ASP A 83 -18.96 4.28 13.76
CA ASP A 83 -19.67 3.01 13.91
C ASP A 83 -19.25 2.24 15.18
N PRO A 84 -20.19 1.67 15.95
CA PRO A 84 -19.90 0.92 17.18
C PRO A 84 -19.14 -0.40 16.95
N SER A 85 -19.10 -0.89 15.70
CA SER A 85 -18.29 -2.06 15.30
C SER A 85 -16.80 -1.83 15.47
N LEU A 86 -16.36 -0.56 15.49
CA LEU A 86 -14.99 -0.17 15.82
C LEU A 86 -14.77 -0.22 17.33
N ARG A 87 -14.02 -1.23 17.77
CA ARG A 87 -13.60 -1.49 19.15
C ARG A 87 -13.00 -0.25 19.80
N PRO A 88 -13.24 -0.02 21.10
CA PRO A 88 -12.72 1.16 21.80
C PRO A 88 -11.19 1.31 21.69
N GLY A 89 -10.44 0.21 21.76
CA GLY A 89 -8.98 0.23 21.64
C GLY A 89 -8.49 0.63 20.24
N ALA A 90 -9.18 0.18 19.19
CA ALA A 90 -8.87 0.54 17.82
C ALA A 90 -9.22 2.01 17.56
N ARG A 91 -10.41 2.44 17.97
CA ARG A 91 -10.84 3.85 17.90
C ARG A 91 -9.82 4.78 18.55
N LYS A 92 -9.40 4.48 19.78
CA LYS A 92 -8.38 5.27 20.48
C LYS A 92 -7.06 5.32 19.71
N ALA A 93 -6.59 4.19 19.18
CA ALA A 93 -5.37 4.14 18.40
C ALA A 93 -5.46 4.99 17.12
N ILE A 94 -6.60 4.97 16.43
CA ILE A 94 -6.87 5.78 15.23
C ILE A 94 -6.87 7.27 15.59
N GLU A 95 -7.55 7.66 16.66
CA GLU A 95 -7.60 9.05 17.12
C GLU A 95 -6.22 9.56 17.56
N ASP A 96 -5.45 8.73 18.27
CA ASP A 96 -4.08 9.04 18.69
C ASP A 96 -3.15 9.22 17.48
N ALA A 97 -3.24 8.34 16.49
CA ALA A 97 -2.46 8.43 15.25
C ALA A 97 -2.85 9.64 14.40
N ALA A 98 -4.14 9.96 14.29
CA ALA A 98 -4.63 11.13 13.56
C ALA A 98 -4.06 12.44 14.15
N ARG A 99 -4.02 12.58 15.48
CA ARG A 99 -3.42 13.77 16.13
C ARG A 99 -1.92 13.91 15.88
N GLY A 100 -1.22 12.80 15.63
CA GLY A 100 0.21 12.78 15.31
C GLY A 100 0.55 12.97 13.84
N GLY A 101 -0.45 12.93 12.93
CA GLY A 101 -0.21 12.83 11.49
C GLY A 101 0.36 11.47 11.06
N ASP A 102 0.11 10.44 11.88
CA ASP A 102 0.63 9.08 11.72
C ASP A 102 -0.45 8.10 11.24
N LEU A 103 -1.60 8.61 10.76
CA LEU A 103 -2.73 7.83 10.26
C LEU A 103 -2.73 7.83 8.73
N TYR A 104 -2.71 6.65 8.13
CA TYR A 104 -2.56 6.48 6.69
C TYR A 104 -3.77 5.84 6.05
N LEU A 105 -4.03 6.24 4.80
CA LEU A 105 -4.97 5.61 3.87
C LEU A 105 -4.30 5.31 2.55
N SER A 106 -4.52 4.12 2.01
CA SER A 106 -4.02 3.76 0.69
C SER A 106 -5.05 4.06 -0.39
N PRO A 107 -4.65 4.51 -1.60
CA PRO A 107 -5.56 4.67 -2.74
C PRO A 107 -6.38 3.43 -3.09
N ILE A 108 -5.92 2.22 -2.71
CA ILE A 108 -6.71 0.99 -2.90
C ILE A 108 -8.04 1.03 -2.13
N THR A 109 -8.10 1.74 -1.00
CA THR A 109 -9.35 1.96 -0.24
C THR A 109 -10.37 2.73 -1.06
N ALA A 110 -9.95 3.74 -1.83
CA ALA A 110 -10.84 4.47 -2.72
C ALA A 110 -11.39 3.58 -3.85
N TRP A 111 -10.52 2.74 -4.44
CA TRP A 111 -10.94 1.74 -5.44
C TRP A 111 -11.93 0.73 -4.87
N GLU A 112 -11.73 0.28 -3.63
CA GLU A 112 -12.61 -0.67 -2.97
C GLU A 112 -13.97 -0.04 -2.65
N ILE A 113 -14.00 1.19 -2.10
CA ILE A 113 -15.24 1.95 -1.86
C ILE A 113 -16.04 2.10 -3.15
N ALA A 114 -15.40 2.55 -4.24
CA ALA A 114 -16.06 2.70 -5.54
C ALA A 114 -16.58 1.35 -6.07
N THR A 115 -15.80 0.27 -5.89
CA THR A 115 -16.19 -1.07 -6.33
C THR A 115 -17.36 -1.64 -5.53
N LEU A 116 -17.36 -1.46 -4.21
CA LEU A 116 -18.44 -1.91 -3.32
C LEU A 116 -19.73 -1.12 -3.57
N ALA A 117 -19.64 0.20 -3.73
CA ALA A 117 -20.78 1.05 -4.07
C ALA A 117 -21.39 0.63 -5.42
N ARG A 118 -20.56 0.45 -6.46
CA ARG A 118 -21.02 -0.05 -7.77
C ARG A 118 -21.70 -1.42 -7.69
N LYS A 119 -21.24 -2.30 -6.80
CA LYS A 119 -21.83 -3.62 -6.57
C LYS A 119 -23.06 -3.60 -5.66
N GLY A 120 -23.48 -2.44 -5.14
CA GLY A 120 -24.58 -2.32 -4.18
C GLY A 120 -24.27 -2.96 -2.81
N ARG A 121 -22.98 -3.13 -2.47
CA ARG A 121 -22.53 -3.72 -1.20
C ARG A 121 -22.15 -2.68 -0.15
N LEU A 122 -22.13 -1.41 -0.53
CA LEU A 122 -21.86 -0.27 0.34
C LEU A 122 -22.81 0.86 -0.07
N GLU A 123 -23.73 1.21 0.82
CA GLU A 123 -24.61 2.35 0.65
C GLU A 123 -23.98 3.58 1.30
N LEU A 124 -23.90 4.67 0.54
CA LEU A 124 -23.32 5.93 0.98
C LEU A 124 -24.38 7.03 0.84
N ALA A 125 -24.44 7.94 1.82
CA ALA A 125 -25.34 9.09 1.77
C ALA A 125 -24.95 10.12 0.68
N VAL A 126 -23.73 10.02 0.17
CA VAL A 126 -23.16 10.87 -0.89
C VAL A 126 -22.54 10.00 -1.97
N SER A 127 -22.13 10.60 -3.09
CA SER A 127 -21.43 9.86 -4.15
C SER A 127 -20.12 9.24 -3.63
N PRO A 128 -19.65 8.10 -4.19
CA PRO A 128 -18.38 7.50 -3.80
C PRO A 128 -17.20 8.46 -3.89
N GLN A 129 -17.18 9.32 -4.92
CA GLN A 129 -16.15 10.35 -5.06
C GLN A 129 -16.18 11.33 -3.89
N ALA A 130 -17.35 11.92 -3.60
CA ALA A 130 -17.49 12.88 -2.49
C ALA A 130 -17.14 12.25 -1.13
N PHE A 131 -17.51 10.98 -0.91
CA PHE A 131 -17.15 10.26 0.30
C PHE A 131 -15.63 10.08 0.42
N VAL A 132 -14.97 9.67 -0.66
CA VAL A 132 -13.50 9.51 -0.69
C VAL A 132 -12.80 10.85 -0.48
N ASP A 133 -13.26 11.93 -1.12
CA ASP A 133 -12.68 13.27 -0.94
C ASP A 133 -12.80 13.73 0.51
N GLN A 134 -13.96 13.51 1.14
CA GLN A 134 -14.15 13.80 2.57
C GLN A 134 -13.25 12.94 3.45
N LEU A 135 -13.09 11.66 3.12
CA LEU A 135 -12.28 10.72 3.88
C LEU A 135 -10.80 11.10 3.83
N PHE A 136 -10.23 11.32 2.64
CA PHE A 136 -8.83 11.70 2.46
C PHE A 136 -8.54 13.14 2.89
N GLY A 137 -9.56 14.01 2.89
CA GLY A 137 -9.45 15.39 3.38
C GLY A 137 -9.48 15.55 4.90
N ARG A 138 -9.66 14.47 5.68
CA ARG A 138 -9.67 14.55 7.15
C ARG A 138 -8.31 14.93 7.70
N ALA A 139 -8.30 15.83 8.68
CA ALA A 139 -7.07 16.21 9.38
C ALA A 139 -6.39 14.99 10.01
N GLY A 140 -5.07 14.90 9.81
CA GLY A 140 -4.26 13.82 10.34
C GLY A 140 -4.17 12.58 9.46
N ILE A 141 -4.92 12.51 8.35
CA ILE A 141 -4.81 11.45 7.36
C ILE A 141 -3.72 11.79 6.33
N VAL A 142 -2.87 10.80 6.06
CA VAL A 142 -1.79 10.87 5.08
C VAL A 142 -2.01 9.77 4.04
N GLU A 143 -1.90 10.12 2.76
CA GLU A 143 -1.96 9.09 1.71
C GLU A 143 -0.72 8.17 1.77
N ALA A 144 -0.96 6.86 1.69
CA ALA A 144 0.05 5.82 1.51
C ALA A 144 0.09 5.40 0.02
N PRO A 145 0.94 6.03 -0.80
CA PRO A 145 0.97 5.81 -2.24
C PRO A 145 1.35 4.37 -2.60
N ILE A 146 0.72 3.86 -3.65
CA ILE A 146 1.00 2.55 -4.24
C ILE A 146 2.00 2.72 -5.38
N HIS A 147 3.12 2.01 -5.31
CA HIS A 147 4.19 2.03 -6.30
C HIS A 147 4.37 0.64 -6.92
N PRO A 148 5.11 0.51 -8.04
CA PRO A 148 5.38 -0.79 -8.64
C PRO A 148 5.96 -1.84 -7.68
N GLU A 149 6.79 -1.42 -6.71
CA GLU A 149 7.31 -2.31 -5.65
C GLU A 149 6.19 -2.92 -4.80
N ILE A 150 5.21 -2.11 -4.40
CA ILE A 150 4.04 -2.56 -3.63
C ILE A 150 3.18 -3.49 -4.47
N ALA A 151 2.94 -3.16 -5.74
CA ALA A 151 2.14 -3.98 -6.64
C ALA A 151 2.78 -5.36 -6.89
N LEU A 152 4.11 -5.40 -7.10
CA LEU A 152 4.86 -6.64 -7.24
C LEU A 152 4.82 -7.47 -5.96
N LEU A 153 5.07 -6.84 -4.80
CA LEU A 153 5.00 -7.51 -3.51
C LEU A 153 3.60 -8.10 -3.26
N ALA A 154 2.54 -7.33 -3.53
CA ALA A 154 1.15 -7.80 -3.41
C ALA A 154 0.92 -9.06 -4.27
N GLY A 155 1.44 -9.08 -5.50
CA GLY A 155 1.38 -10.25 -6.38
C GLY A 155 2.16 -11.46 -5.85
N SER A 156 3.23 -11.25 -5.09
CA SER A 156 4.16 -12.29 -4.62
C SER A 156 4.06 -12.63 -3.13
N LEU A 157 3.07 -12.11 -2.38
CA LEU A 157 2.88 -12.47 -0.98
C LEU A 157 2.78 -14.00 -0.85
N ALA A 158 3.69 -14.56 -0.06
CA ALA A 158 3.83 -16.00 0.12
C ALA A 158 2.74 -16.60 1.02
N GLY A 159 2.50 -17.91 0.85
CA GLY A 159 1.49 -18.68 1.58
C GLY A 159 0.11 -18.64 0.92
N GLU A 160 -0.86 -19.35 1.50
CA GLU A 160 -2.30 -19.21 1.19
C GLU A 160 -2.85 -17.90 1.75
N PHE A 161 -2.15 -16.79 1.49
CA PHE A 161 -2.64 -15.47 1.85
C PHE A 161 -3.86 -15.10 0.98
N HIS A 162 -4.71 -14.21 1.50
CA HIS A 162 -5.98 -13.79 0.92
C HIS A 162 -5.95 -13.67 -0.62
N GLY A 163 -6.97 -14.21 -1.29
CA GLY A 163 -7.09 -14.18 -2.75
C GLY A 163 -7.59 -12.84 -3.31
N ASP A 164 -8.08 -11.94 -2.45
CA ASP A 164 -8.59 -10.64 -2.87
C ASP A 164 -7.44 -9.65 -3.17
N PRO A 165 -7.43 -9.02 -4.35
CA PRO A 165 -6.38 -8.07 -4.74
C PRO A 165 -6.25 -6.85 -3.83
N ALA A 166 -7.35 -6.34 -3.24
CA ALA A 166 -7.29 -5.15 -2.39
C ALA A 166 -6.59 -5.47 -1.07
N ASP A 167 -6.93 -6.59 -0.44
CA ASP A 167 -6.27 -7.05 0.80
C ASP A 167 -4.77 -7.26 0.61
N ARG A 168 -4.38 -7.85 -0.53
CA ARG A 168 -2.97 -8.03 -0.90
C ARG A 168 -2.24 -6.70 -1.05
N LEU A 169 -2.88 -5.72 -1.67
CA LEU A 169 -2.31 -4.38 -1.81
C LEU A 169 -2.23 -3.63 -0.47
N ILE A 170 -3.22 -3.77 0.42
CA ILE A 170 -3.18 -3.21 1.78
C ILE A 170 -1.99 -3.79 2.56
N VAL A 171 -1.86 -5.11 2.58
CA VAL A 171 -0.75 -5.78 3.30
C VAL A 171 0.61 -5.40 2.72
N ALA A 172 0.75 -5.43 1.39
CA ALA A 172 2.00 -5.01 0.73
C ALA A 172 2.34 -3.54 1.01
N THR A 173 1.34 -2.65 0.98
CA THR A 173 1.52 -1.23 1.30
C THR A 173 2.03 -1.07 2.73
N ALA A 174 1.41 -1.76 3.69
CA ALA A 174 1.84 -1.73 5.07
C ALA A 174 3.27 -2.25 5.28
N ILE A 175 3.63 -3.36 4.63
CA ILE A 175 4.99 -3.92 4.72
C ILE A 175 6.03 -2.93 4.18
N VAL A 176 5.80 -2.36 2.98
CA VAL A 176 6.76 -1.46 2.34
C VAL A 176 6.93 -0.16 3.12
N HIS A 177 5.84 0.41 3.64
CA HIS A 177 5.87 1.66 4.39
C HIS A 177 6.20 1.46 5.88
N GLY A 178 6.17 0.22 6.38
CA GLY A 178 6.41 -0.11 7.79
C GLY A 178 5.25 0.33 8.71
N LEU A 179 4.01 0.16 8.24
CA LEU A 179 2.78 0.58 8.91
C LEU A 179 2.11 -0.60 9.62
N ARG A 180 1.35 -0.30 10.67
CA ARG A 180 0.47 -1.28 11.33
C ARG A 180 -0.93 -1.20 10.74
N VAL A 181 -1.46 -2.30 10.22
CA VAL A 181 -2.81 -2.32 9.61
C VAL A 181 -3.89 -2.38 10.68
N VAL A 182 -4.94 -1.58 10.54
CA VAL A 182 -6.17 -1.67 11.34
C VAL A 182 -7.26 -2.31 10.48
N THR A 183 -7.71 -3.51 10.82
CA THR A 183 -8.64 -4.30 9.99
C THR A 183 -9.52 -5.23 10.83
N ARG A 184 -10.67 -5.66 10.29
CA ARG A 184 -11.48 -6.75 10.84
C ARG A 184 -11.08 -8.09 10.23
N ASP A 185 -10.48 -8.10 9.05
CA ASP A 185 -10.28 -9.31 8.28
C ASP A 185 -9.44 -10.34 9.04
N GLU A 186 -10.02 -11.50 9.30
CA GLU A 186 -9.39 -12.55 10.09
C GLU A 186 -8.12 -13.10 9.43
N ARG A 187 -8.10 -13.20 8.10
CA ARG A 187 -6.94 -13.74 7.37
C ARG A 187 -5.79 -12.75 7.41
N ILE A 188 -6.05 -11.44 7.33
CA ILE A 188 -5.01 -10.42 7.52
C ILE A 188 -4.47 -10.49 8.96
N LEU A 189 -5.35 -10.62 9.95
CA LEU A 189 -4.95 -10.73 11.37
C LEU A 189 -4.16 -12.01 11.66
N GLU A 190 -4.52 -13.13 11.05
CA GLU A 190 -3.77 -14.39 11.13
C GLU A 190 -2.42 -14.30 10.44
N TYR A 191 -2.36 -13.68 9.26
CA TYR A 191 -1.11 -13.42 8.55
C TYR A 191 -0.15 -12.54 9.37
N ALA A 192 -0.67 -11.56 10.10
CA ALA A 192 0.13 -10.74 11.03
C ALA A 192 0.71 -11.53 12.20
N LYS A 193 0.03 -12.58 12.66
CA LYS A 193 0.56 -13.45 13.72
C LYS A 193 1.69 -14.35 13.22
N SER A 194 1.63 -14.79 11.97
CA SER A 194 2.68 -15.64 11.37
C SER A 194 3.88 -14.85 10.86
N THR A 195 3.72 -13.54 10.61
CA THR A 195 4.74 -12.69 9.99
C THR A 195 5.19 -11.57 10.92
N ARG A 196 6.39 -11.70 11.52
CA ARG A 196 6.92 -10.73 12.50
C ARG A 196 7.12 -9.31 11.94
N SER A 197 7.28 -9.16 10.63
CA SER A 197 7.47 -7.87 9.95
C SER A 197 6.17 -7.13 9.63
N PHE A 198 5.01 -7.71 9.91
CA PHE A 198 3.71 -7.16 9.56
C PHE A 198 2.79 -7.10 10.80
N PRO A 199 2.75 -5.97 11.52
CA PRO A 199 1.86 -5.81 12.66
C PRO A 199 0.44 -5.44 12.21
N ALA A 200 -0.57 -6.02 12.86
CA ALA A 200 -1.97 -5.64 12.67
C ALA A 200 -2.66 -5.31 14.00
N LEU A 201 -3.77 -4.58 13.92
CA LEU A 201 -4.68 -4.22 14.99
C LEU A 201 -6.08 -4.59 14.54
N ARG A 202 -6.77 -5.36 15.37
CA ARG A 202 -8.19 -5.65 15.12
C ARG A 202 -9.00 -4.39 15.35
N CYS A 203 -9.81 -4.00 14.36
CA CYS A 203 -10.79 -2.94 14.51
C CYS A 203 -11.97 -3.35 15.39
#